data_AF-A0A961BNP9-F1
#
_entry.id   AF-A0A961BNP9-F1
#
_cell.length_a   1.000
_cell.length_b   1.000
_cell.length_c   1.000
_cell.angle_alpha   90.00
_cell.angle_beta   90.00
_cell.angle_gamma   90.00
#
_symmetry.space_group_name_H-M   'P 1'
#
loop_
_entity.id
_entity.type
_entity.pdbx_description
1 polymer ?
#
loop_
_entity_poly.entity_id
_entity_poly.type
_entity_poly.pdbx_seq_one_letter_code
_entity_poly.pdbx_strand_id
1 'polypeptide(L)'
;LAATAGDANTTVLLVSMFLLGLAWNFGFVSGSTLLQLGHSVADRLKLQGVADSTAWVSSAAAAVMSGILLATTSYPALAVIGGFLATIPVLALIRTRLTSST
;
A
#
# COMPACT_ATOMS: atom_id res chain seq x y z
N LEU A 1 10.84 0.51 10.22
CA LEU A 1 12.00 1.40 9.98
C LEU A 1 11.64 2.86 10.26
N ALA A 2 10.62 3.43 9.61
CA ALA A 2 10.19 4.82 9.89
C ALA A 2 9.80 5.07 11.35
N ALA A 3 9.12 4.11 12.00
CA ALA A 3 8.72 4.22 13.41
C ALA A 3 9.90 4.31 14.40
N THR A 4 11.10 3.88 13.99
CA THR A 4 12.32 3.90 14.83
C THR A 4 13.25 5.05 14.45
N ALA A 5 12.88 5.89 13.48
CA ALA A 5 13.62 7.10 13.20
C ALA A 5 13.36 8.10 14.33
N GLY A 6 14.32 8.25 15.24
CA GLY A 6 14.29 9.35 16.21
C GLY A 6 14.29 10.71 15.51
N ASP A 7 13.96 11.77 16.23
CA ASP A 7 13.62 13.10 15.68
C ASP A 7 14.68 13.73 14.74
N ALA A 8 15.93 13.26 14.79
CA ALA A 8 17.03 13.75 13.96
C ALA A 8 17.60 12.71 12.96
N ASN A 9 17.06 11.49 12.87
CA ASN A 9 17.64 10.44 12.04
C ASN A 9 17.10 10.47 10.60
N THR A 10 17.53 11.48 9.85
CA THR A 10 17.13 11.71 8.45
C THR A 10 17.50 10.55 7.52
N THR A 11 18.61 9.86 7.77
CA THR A 11 19.03 8.70 6.96
C THR A 11 18.03 7.56 7.05
N VAL A 12 17.56 7.23 8.25
CA VAL A 12 16.56 6.15 8.45
C VAL A 12 15.24 6.52 7.80
N LEU A 13 14.82 7.79 7.86
CA LEU A 13 13.63 8.27 7.14
C LEU A 13 13.79 8.18 5.62
N LEU A 14 14.95 8.57 5.08
CA LEU A 14 15.25 8.51 3.66
C LEU A 14 15.18 7.07 3.16
N VAL A 15 15.84 6.14 3.84
CA VAL A 15 15.79 4.71 3.50
C VAL A 15 14.34 4.18 3.61
N SER A 16 13.60 4.61 4.63
CA SER A 16 12.19 4.20 4.77
C SER A 16 11.31 4.70 3.62
N MET A 17 11.47 5.95 3.19
CA MET A 17 10.74 6.52 2.05
C MET A 17 11.12 5.85 0.74
N PHE A 18 12.42 5.57 0.55
CA PHE A 18 12.89 4.84 -0.62
C PHE A 18 12.27 3.44 -0.69
N LEU A 19 12.31 2.68 0.41
CA LEU A 19 11.71 1.35 0.48
C LEU A 19 10.19 1.37 0.31
N LEU A 20 9.51 2.38 0.86
CA LEU A 20 8.07 2.55 0.67
C LEU A 20 7.73 2.79 -0.81
N GLY A 21 8.48 3.67 -1.47
CA GLY A 21 8.34 3.91 -2.91
C GLY A 21 8.60 2.65 -3.73
N LEU A 22 9.63 1.88 -3.37
CA LEU A 22 9.95 0.62 -4.04
C LEU A 22 8.81 -0.41 -3.89
N ALA A 23 8.30 -0.58 -2.67
CA ALA A 23 7.19 -1.49 -2.39
C ALA A 23 5.92 -1.10 -3.14
N TRP A 24 5.60 0.21 -3.19
CA TRP A 24 4.46 0.73 -3.94
C TRP A 24 4.56 0.39 -5.43
N ASN A 25 5.72 0.63 -6.06
CA ASN A 25 5.92 0.36 -7.48
C ASN A 25 5.78 -1.13 -7.79
N PHE A 26 6.40 -2.01 -7.01
CA PHE A 26 6.27 -3.45 -7.21
C PHE A 26 4.83 -3.94 -7.00
N GLY A 27 4.14 -3.44 -5.97
CA GLY A 27 2.73 -3.77 -5.72
C GLY A 27 1.83 -3.33 -6.88
N PHE A 28 2.01 -2.10 -7.38
CA PHE A 28 1.19 -1.55 -8.46
C PHE A 28 1.44 -2.27 -9.80
N VAL A 29 2.70 -2.47 -10.20
CA VAL A 29 3.05 -3.13 -11.47
C VAL A 29 2.65 -4.61 -11.47
N SER A 30 2.94 -5.34 -10.39
CA SER A 30 2.54 -6.75 -10.30
C SER A 30 1.02 -6.91 -10.14
N GLY A 31 0.37 -6.04 -9.36
CA GLY A 31 -1.07 -6.05 -9.13
C GLY A 31 -1.87 -5.75 -10.40
N SER A 32 -1.50 -4.71 -11.15
CA SER A 32 -2.13 -4.39 -12.45
C SER A 32 -1.96 -5.53 -13.46
N THR A 33 -0.78 -6.15 -13.50
CA THR A 33 -0.55 -7.34 -14.35
C THR A 33 -1.49 -8.47 -13.94
N LEU A 34 -1.54 -8.84 -12.66
CA LEU A 34 -2.41 -9.89 -12.14
C LEU A 34 -3.89 -9.63 -12.41
N LEU A 35 -4.35 -8.38 -12.26
CA LEU A 35 -5.74 -7.98 -12.46
C LEU A 35 -6.17 -8.10 -13.93
N GLN A 36 -5.25 -7.91 -14.87
CA GLN A 36 -5.52 -7.95 -16.30
C GLN A 36 -5.35 -9.34 -16.93
N LEU A 37 -4.79 -10.31 -16.19
CA LEU A 37 -4.59 -11.68 -16.69
C LEU A 37 -5.92 -12.32 -17.10
N GLY A 38 -5.95 -12.94 -18.28
CA GLY A 38 -7.13 -13.66 -18.79
C GLY A 38 -8.28 -12.80 -19.32
N HIS A 39 -8.17 -11.47 -19.27
CA HIS A 39 -9.21 -10.55 -19.75
C HIS A 39 -8.93 -10.00 -21.17
N SER A 40 -10.00 -9.62 -21.88
CA SER A 40 -9.92 -8.97 -23.21
C SER A 40 -9.41 -7.52 -23.10
N VAL A 41 -8.90 -6.94 -24.20
CA VAL A 41 -8.39 -5.55 -24.19
C VAL A 41 -9.46 -4.54 -23.76
N ALA A 42 -10.72 -4.73 -24.18
CA ALA A 42 -11.83 -3.85 -23.82
C ALA A 42 -12.17 -3.93 -22.32
N ASP A 43 -12.07 -5.12 -21.71
CA ASP A 43 -12.34 -5.32 -20.30
C ASP A 43 -11.18 -4.83 -19.41
N ARG A 44 -9.93 -4.98 -19.88
CA ARG A 44 -8.74 -4.48 -19.18
C ARG A 44 -8.80 -2.97 -18.95
N LEU A 45 -9.27 -2.19 -19.94
CA LEU A 45 -9.41 -0.74 -19.79
C LEU A 45 -10.40 -0.38 -18.66
N LYS A 46 -11.55 -1.07 -18.62
CA LYS A 46 -12.55 -0.86 -17.56
C LYS A 46 -12.00 -1.25 -16.19
N LEU A 47 -11.34 -2.41 -16.09
CA LEU A 47 -10.72 -2.89 -14.85
C LEU A 47 -9.65 -1.94 -14.34
N GLN A 48 -8.78 -1.43 -15.22
CA GLN A 48 -7.74 -0.46 -14.84
C GLN A 48 -8.37 0.85 -14.34
N GLY A 49 -9.41 1.36 -15.00
CA GLY A 49 -10.11 2.57 -14.56
C GLY A 49 -10.75 2.41 -13.17
N VAL A 50 -11.37 1.27 -12.89
CA VAL A 50 -11.92 0.96 -11.56
C VAL A 50 -10.81 0.84 -10.51
N ALA A 51 -9.71 0.16 -10.85
CA ALA A 51 -8.56 0.01 -9.96
C ALA A 51 -7.93 1.36 -9.62
N ASP A 52 -7.69 2.22 -10.62
CA ASP A 52 -7.13 3.56 -10.43
C ASP A 52 -8.07 4.44 -9.61
N SER A 53 -9.38 4.40 -9.89
CA SER A 53 -10.37 5.16 -9.13
C SER A 53 -10.39 4.74 -7.66
N THR A 54 -10.34 3.43 -7.40
CA THR A 54 -10.30 2.88 -6.04
C THR A 54 -9.02 3.31 -5.33
N ALA A 55 -7.87 3.22 -6.02
CA ALA A 55 -6.58 3.65 -5.47
C ALA A 55 -6.60 5.14 -5.06
N TRP A 56 -7.13 6.02 -5.90
CA TRP A 56 -7.22 7.45 -5.60
C TRP A 56 -8.19 7.75 -4.45
N VAL A 57 -9.37 7.13 -4.43
CA VAL A 57 -10.34 7.31 -3.33
C VAL A 57 -9.77 6.81 -2.01
N SER A 58 -9.15 5.62 -2.00
CA SER A 58 -8.48 5.09 -0.81
C SER A 58 -7.33 5.99 -0.35
N SER A 59 -6.54 6.54 -1.28
CA SER A 59 -5.45 7.47 -0.96
C SER A 59 -5.96 8.77 -0.35
N ALA A 60 -7.05 9.33 -0.88
CA ALA A 60 -7.69 10.51 -0.31
C ALA A 60 -8.19 10.26 1.12
N ALA A 61 -8.87 9.12 1.35
CA ALA A 61 -9.31 8.73 2.69
C ALA A 61 -8.12 8.52 3.65
N ALA A 62 -7.08 7.84 3.21
CA ALA A 62 -5.85 7.63 3.99
C ALA A 62 -5.13 8.94 4.31
N ALA A 63 -5.12 9.91 3.39
CA ALA A 63 -4.54 11.23 3.62
C ALA A 63 -5.29 11.98 4.74
N VAL A 64 -6.63 11.99 4.71
CA VAL A 64 -7.44 12.59 5.77
C VAL A 64 -7.22 11.88 7.11
N MET A 65 -7.29 10.55 7.13
CA MET A 65 -7.10 9.75 8.35
C MET A 65 -5.70 9.93 8.94
N SER A 66 -4.66 9.97 8.11
CA SER A 66 -3.29 10.17 8.57
C SER A 66 -3.08 11.56 9.17
N GLY A 67 -3.72 12.61 8.60
CA GLY A 67 -3.71 13.95 9.18
C GLY A 67 -4.34 14.01 10.56
N ILE A 68 -5.52 13.39 10.73
CA ILE A 68 -6.19 13.29 12.04
C ILE A 68 -5.33 12.52 13.05
N LEU A 69 -4.72 11.42 12.61
CA LEU A 69 -3.88 10.58 13.47
C LEU A 69 -2.62 11.33 13.90
N LEU A 70 -1.97 12.08 13.01
CA LEU A 70 -0.82 12.94 13.35
C LEU A 70 -1.22 14.06 14.33
N ALA A 71 -2.40 14.65 14.17
CA ALA A 71 -2.89 15.71 15.05
C ALA A 71 -3.21 15.20 16.47
N THR A 72 -3.47 13.91 16.65
CA THR A 72 -3.90 13.32 17.93
C THR A 72 -2.86 12.41 18.59
N THR A 73 -1.88 11.92 17.82
CA THR A 73 -0.90 10.94 18.29
C THR A 73 0.54 11.40 17.98
N SER A 74 1.24 10.73 17.09
CA SER A 74 2.62 11.02 16.71
C SER A 74 2.99 10.31 15.40
N TYR A 75 4.10 10.73 14.78
CA TYR A 75 4.61 10.09 13.56
C TYR A 75 4.98 8.61 13.73
N PRO A 76 5.62 8.17 14.84
CA PRO A 76 5.86 6.74 15.07
C PRO A 76 4.58 5.92 15.16
N ALA A 77 3.54 6.44 15.82
CA ALA A 77 2.24 5.77 15.92
C ALA A 77 1.59 5.60 14.53
N LEU A 78 1.61 6.66 13.70
CA LEU A 78 1.17 6.60 12.31
C LEU A 78 1.95 5.54 11.51
N ALA A 79 3.27 5.50 11.64
CA ALA A 79 4.13 4.55 10.93
C ALA A 79 3.86 3.09 11.32
N VAL A 80 3.60 2.81 12.61
CA VAL A 80 3.24 1.46 13.08
C VAL A 80 1.87 1.04 12.56
N ILE A 81 0.86 1.91 12.68
CA ILE A 81 -0.51 1.61 12.23
C ILE A 81 -0.53 1.39 10.72
N GLY A 82 0.08 2.29 9.93
CA GLY A 82 0.18 2.14 8.49
C GLY A 82 0.94 0.88 8.08
N GLY A 83 2.04 0.57 8.78
CA GLY A 83 2.79 -0.67 8.58
C GLY A 83 1.96 -1.93 8.82
N PHE A 84 1.15 -1.95 9.89
CA PHE A 84 0.26 -3.07 10.18
C PHE A 84 -0.82 -3.22 9.11
N LEU A 85 -1.48 -2.12 8.71
CA LEU A 85 -2.51 -2.15 7.66
C LEU A 85 -1.96 -2.66 6.32
N ALA A 86 -0.72 -2.33 5.97
CA ALA A 86 -0.07 -2.80 4.76
C ALA A 86 0.12 -4.34 4.72
N THR A 87 0.08 -5.03 5.87
CA THR A 87 0.19 -6.50 5.92
C THR A 87 -1.10 -7.22 5.51
N ILE A 88 -2.26 -6.57 5.66
CA ILE A 88 -3.58 -7.16 5.36
C ILE A 88 -3.66 -7.69 3.92
N PRO A 89 -3.36 -6.92 2.86
CA PRO A 89 -3.42 -7.43 1.50
C PRO A 89 -2.41 -8.55 1.23
N VAL A 90 -1.23 -8.49 1.86
CA VAL A 90 -0.21 -9.55 1.72
C VAL A 90 -0.71 -10.87 2.30
N LEU A 91 -1.30 -10.84 3.50
CA LEU A 91 -1.89 -12.02 4.14
C LEU A 91 -3.07 -12.56 3.35
N ALA A 92 -3.92 -11.69 2.79
CA ALA A 92 -5.02 -12.11 1.93
C ALA A 92 -4.51 -12.84 0.68
N LEU A 93 -3.47 -12.32 0.00
CA LEU A 93 -2.86 -12.95 -1.17
C LEU A 93 -2.20 -14.30 -0.83
N ILE A 94 -1.52 -14.40 0.31
CA ILE A 94 -0.94 -15.67 0.76
C ILE A 94 -2.05 -16.71 1.00
N ARG A 95 -3.14 -16.31 1.67
CA ARG A 95 -4.28 -17.20 1.92
C ARG A 95 -4.92 -17.70 0.63
N THR A 96 -5.16 -16.84 -0.35
CA THR A 96 -5.76 -17.28 -1.62
C THR A 96 -4.85 -18.27 -2.36
N ARG A 97 -3.54 -18.04 -2.36
CA ARG A 97 -2.55 -18.96 -2.96
C ARG A 97 -2.54 -20.34 -2.30
N LEU A 98 -2.64 -20.39 -0.98
CA LEU A 98 -2.67 -21.64 -0.22
C LEU A 98 -3.96 -22.42 -0.50
N THR A 99 -5.11 -21.76 -0.53
CA THR A 99 -6.40 -22.41 -0.83
C THR A 99 -6.48 -22.93 -2.27
N SER A 100 -5.83 -22.27 -3.24
CA SER A 100 -5.80 -22.75 -4.63
C SER A 100 -4.89 -23.97 -4.87
N SER A 101 -4.12 -24.41 -3.88
CA SER A 101 -3.19 -25.56 -3.99
C SER A 101 -3.72 -26.86 -3.39
N THR A 102 -4.97 -26.86 -2.91
CA THR A 102 -5.74 -28.02 -2.43
C THR A 102 -6.94 -28.24 -3.32
#